data_AF-A0A8I6RK94-F1
#
_entry.id   AF-A0A8I6RK94-F1
#
_cell.length_a   1.000
_cell.length_b   1.000
_cell.length_c   1.000
_cell.angle_alpha   90.00
_cell.angle_beta   90.00
_cell.angle_gamma   90.00
#
_symmetry.space_group_name_H-M   'P 1'
#
loop_
_entity.id
_entity.type
_entity.pdbx_description
1 polymer ?
#
loop_
_entity_poly.entity_id
_entity_poly.type
_entity_poly.pdbx_seq_one_letter_code
_entity_poly.pdbx_strand_id
1 'polypeptide(L)'
;MKNRYKKKWDYFLGNRAVCYTIGFGATTYRKDNYSHLPVYEKPSEYMKVHKVRLMTYKDCNYYFPFKIAYVEKNDFICVESANKKHGLCEGDSGSPLVCDKYLFGIFTSSEDCGERGVPQIFINVVKVLNELPSVDDFQVFSGSNLRRTFSFKMVVLAIMTILYFNQKYTSNFYF
;
A
#
# COMPACT_ATOMS: atom_id res chain seq x y z
N MET A 1 -19.85 -3.53 2.88
CA MET A 1 -19.11 -2.61 1.98
C MET A 1 -18.14 -3.35 1.04
N LYS A 2 -17.34 -4.30 1.55
CA LYS A 2 -16.35 -5.12 0.79
C LYS A 2 -16.92 -5.78 -0.49
N ASN A 3 -18.08 -6.45 -0.42
CA ASN A 3 -18.70 -7.08 -1.61
C ASN A 3 -19.18 -6.10 -2.70
N ARG A 4 -19.66 -4.91 -2.32
CA ARG A 4 -20.11 -3.89 -3.28
C ARG A 4 -18.92 -3.29 -4.04
N TYR A 5 -17.82 -3.05 -3.33
CA TYR A 5 -16.58 -2.54 -3.91
C TYR A 5 -15.97 -3.53 -4.90
N LYS A 6 -15.88 -4.83 -4.52
CA LYS A 6 -15.40 -5.89 -5.40
C LYS A 6 -16.26 -6.03 -6.67
N LYS A 7 -17.59 -6.05 -6.55
CA LYS A 7 -18.48 -6.16 -7.71
C LYS A 7 -18.29 -5.01 -8.72
N LYS A 8 -18.11 -3.78 -8.21
CA LYS A 8 -17.81 -2.62 -9.07
C LYS A 8 -16.42 -2.71 -9.69
N TRP A 9 -15.43 -3.15 -8.92
CA TRP A 9 -14.07 -3.36 -9.43
C TRP A 9 -14.05 -4.35 -10.60
N ASP A 10 -14.66 -5.52 -10.43
CA ASP A 10 -14.73 -6.55 -11.47
C ASP A 10 -15.42 -6.02 -12.74
N TYR A 11 -16.49 -5.22 -12.57
CA TYR A 11 -17.17 -4.55 -13.67
C TYR A 11 -16.26 -3.54 -14.41
N PHE A 12 -15.51 -2.70 -13.68
CA PHE A 12 -14.64 -1.70 -14.31
C PHE A 12 -13.46 -2.31 -15.04
N LEU A 13 -12.86 -3.38 -14.49
CA LEU A 13 -11.81 -4.13 -15.15
C LEU A 13 -12.29 -4.76 -16.46
N GLY A 14 -13.47 -5.39 -16.45
CA GLY A 14 -14.02 -6.05 -17.65
C GLY A 14 -14.37 -5.08 -18.78
N ASN A 15 -14.67 -3.82 -18.47
CA ASN A 15 -15.14 -2.82 -19.44
C ASN A 15 -14.08 -1.79 -19.85
N ARG A 16 -12.81 -1.92 -19.41
CA ARG A 16 -11.74 -0.93 -19.65
C ARG A 16 -12.20 0.50 -19.33
N ALA A 17 -12.83 0.64 -18.17
CA ALA A 17 -13.48 1.90 -17.80
C ALA A 17 -12.50 3.08 -17.74
N VAL A 18 -12.99 4.26 -18.12
CA VAL A 18 -12.26 5.51 -17.94
C VAL A 18 -12.34 5.90 -16.46
N CYS A 19 -11.17 6.06 -15.86
CA CYS A 19 -11.00 6.53 -14.50
C CYS A 19 -10.26 7.87 -14.51
N TYR A 20 -10.16 8.47 -13.33
CA TYR A 20 -9.51 9.75 -13.13
C TYR A 20 -8.47 9.63 -12.03
N THR A 21 -7.37 10.34 -12.21
CA THR A 21 -6.42 10.61 -11.15
C THR A 21 -6.08 12.09 -11.13
N ILE A 22 -5.74 12.61 -9.96
CA ILE A 22 -5.58 14.04 -9.71
C ILE A 22 -4.34 14.28 -8.88
N GLY A 23 -3.63 15.38 -9.13
CA GLY A 23 -2.35 15.65 -8.48
C GLY A 23 -1.79 17.03 -8.77
N PHE A 24 -0.72 17.37 -8.07
CA PHE A 24 0.03 18.64 -8.18
C PHE A 24 1.48 18.44 -8.63
N GLY A 25 1.87 17.20 -8.93
CA GLY A 25 3.23 16.83 -9.32
C GLY A 25 3.66 17.44 -10.65
N ALA A 26 4.87 17.06 -11.05
CA ALA A 26 5.40 17.40 -12.36
C ALA A 26 4.50 16.81 -13.47
N THR A 27 4.44 17.45 -14.63
CA THR A 27 3.64 16.94 -15.74
C THR A 27 4.41 16.33 -16.89
N THR A 28 5.71 16.56 -16.93
CA THR A 28 6.60 16.07 -17.96
C THR A 28 7.93 15.71 -17.32
N TYR A 29 8.65 14.82 -17.97
CA TYR A 29 10.03 14.54 -17.64
C TYR A 29 10.86 14.56 -18.91
N ARG A 30 12.12 14.94 -18.78
CA ARG A 30 13.10 14.84 -19.86
C ARG A 30 14.32 14.09 -19.35
N LYS A 31 14.99 13.35 -20.22
CA LYS A 31 16.32 12.81 -19.90
C LYS A 31 17.35 13.91 -20.10
N ASP A 32 18.21 14.11 -19.12
CA ASP A 32 19.36 14.98 -19.28
C ASP A 32 20.32 14.41 -20.34
N ASN A 33 20.86 15.28 -21.20
CA ASN A 33 21.66 14.84 -22.34
C ASN A 33 23.04 14.29 -21.95
N TYR A 34 23.53 14.61 -20.76
CA TYR A 34 24.86 14.19 -20.30
C TYR A 34 24.78 13.01 -19.32
N SER A 35 23.94 13.15 -18.30
CA SER A 35 23.80 12.15 -17.24
C SER A 35 22.80 11.05 -17.57
N HIS A 36 21.95 11.24 -18.59
CA HIS A 36 20.83 10.38 -18.94
C HIS A 36 19.82 10.15 -17.79
N LEU A 37 19.91 10.96 -16.73
CA LEU A 37 19.01 10.93 -15.59
C LEU A 37 17.69 11.64 -15.91
N PRO A 38 16.59 11.22 -15.29
CA PRO A 38 15.31 11.92 -15.42
C PRO A 38 15.40 13.28 -14.71
N VAL A 39 15.02 14.34 -15.44
CA VAL A 39 14.81 15.69 -14.93
C VAL A 39 13.33 16.00 -15.08
N TYR A 40 12.69 16.21 -13.94
CA TYR A 40 11.27 16.57 -13.88
C TYR A 40 11.11 18.09 -13.97
N GLU A 41 10.03 18.54 -14.60
CA GLU A 41 9.62 19.94 -14.51
C GLU A 41 9.19 20.30 -13.08
N LYS A 42 9.13 21.60 -12.81
CA LYS A 42 8.59 22.10 -11.54
C LYS A 42 7.15 21.57 -11.35
N PRO A 43 6.79 21.11 -10.14
CA PRO A 43 5.41 20.73 -9.83
C PRO A 43 4.40 21.83 -10.17
N SER A 44 3.19 21.39 -10.51
CA SER A 44 2.10 22.29 -10.87
C SER A 44 1.61 23.10 -9.68
N GLU A 45 1.43 24.41 -9.87
CA GLU A 45 0.81 25.28 -8.86
C GLU A 45 -0.70 25.03 -8.71
N TYR A 46 -1.31 24.36 -9.70
CA TYR A 46 -2.73 24.04 -9.73
C TYR A 46 -2.96 22.53 -9.80
N MET A 47 -4.08 22.08 -9.23
CA MET A 47 -4.46 20.66 -9.30
C MET A 47 -4.80 20.28 -10.73
N LYS A 48 -4.19 19.21 -11.23
CA LYS A 48 -4.47 18.66 -12.55
C LYS A 48 -5.30 17.39 -12.44
N VAL A 49 -6.07 17.11 -13.49
CA VAL A 49 -6.93 15.93 -13.61
C VAL A 49 -6.53 15.17 -14.86
N HIS A 50 -6.19 13.90 -14.70
CA HIS A 50 -5.76 13.01 -15.77
C HIS A 50 -6.80 11.90 -15.97
N LYS A 51 -7.25 11.73 -17.22
CA LYS A 51 -8.05 10.56 -17.61
C LYS A 51 -7.12 9.38 -17.82
N VAL A 52 -7.44 8.26 -17.22
CA VAL A 52 -6.67 7.02 -17.31
C VAL A 52 -7.58 5.83 -17.64
N ARG A 53 -6.99 4.74 -18.13
CA ARG A 53 -7.69 3.47 -18.35
C ARG A 53 -7.01 2.37 -17.56
N LEU A 54 -7.82 1.47 -17.00
CA LEU A 54 -7.32 0.28 -16.31
C LEU A 54 -6.61 -0.63 -17.32
N MET A 55 -5.39 -1.04 -16.99
CA MET A 55 -4.63 -2.02 -17.76
C MET A 55 -4.89 -3.43 -17.25
N THR A 56 -4.80 -4.41 -18.14
CA THR A 56 -4.83 -5.81 -17.71
C THR A 56 -3.51 -6.15 -17.01
N TYR A 57 -3.54 -7.14 -16.11
CA TYR A 57 -2.31 -7.63 -15.47
C TYR A 57 -1.27 -8.10 -16.50
N LYS A 58 -1.71 -8.73 -17.59
CA LYS A 58 -0.83 -9.19 -18.67
C LYS A 58 -0.11 -8.01 -19.33
N ASP A 59 -0.85 -6.96 -19.68
CA ASP A 59 -0.29 -5.77 -20.32
C ASP A 59 0.62 -5.03 -19.35
N CYS A 60 0.26 -4.95 -18.07
CA CYS A 60 1.11 -4.31 -17.09
C CYS A 60 2.41 -5.09 -16.83
N ASN A 61 2.33 -6.41 -16.71
CA ASN A 61 3.50 -7.27 -16.47
C ASN A 61 4.51 -7.23 -17.62
N TYR A 62 4.08 -6.87 -18.84
CA TYR A 62 5.00 -6.65 -19.96
C TYR A 62 6.01 -5.52 -19.68
N TYR A 63 5.59 -4.47 -18.96
CA TYR A 63 6.45 -3.35 -18.58
C TYR A 63 7.33 -3.65 -17.37
N PHE A 64 7.19 -4.83 -16.75
CA PHE A 64 7.98 -5.25 -15.60
C PHE A 64 8.87 -6.46 -15.95
N PRO A 65 10.08 -6.25 -16.50
CA PRO A 65 10.98 -7.37 -16.76
C PRO A 65 11.57 -7.98 -15.48
N PHE A 66 11.97 -7.19 -14.48
CA PHE A 66 12.45 -7.62 -13.15
C PHE A 66 12.51 -6.38 -12.25
N LYS A 67 11.88 -6.39 -11.05
CA LYS A 67 12.05 -5.47 -9.88
C LYS A 67 10.77 -5.06 -9.13
N ILE A 68 9.77 -5.94 -9.02
CA ILE A 68 9.04 -6.04 -7.76
C ILE A 68 8.88 -7.53 -7.46
N ALA A 69 9.88 -8.10 -6.80
CA ALA A 69 9.73 -9.42 -6.19
C ALA A 69 8.61 -9.30 -5.14
N TYR A 70 7.65 -10.24 -5.17
CA TYR A 70 6.50 -10.33 -4.24
C TYR A 70 5.33 -9.37 -4.49
N VAL A 71 4.90 -9.23 -5.74
CA VAL A 71 3.59 -8.64 -6.04
C VAL A 71 2.63 -9.75 -6.46
N GLU A 72 1.66 -10.09 -5.62
CA GLU A 72 0.55 -10.89 -6.11
C GLU A 72 -0.23 -10.08 -7.15
N LYS A 73 -0.81 -10.78 -8.13
CA LYS A 73 -1.59 -10.22 -9.26
C LYS A 73 -2.66 -9.17 -8.86
N ASN A 74 -3.00 -9.05 -7.59
CA ASN A 74 -4.05 -8.21 -7.06
C ASN A 74 -3.60 -7.08 -6.12
N ASP A 75 -2.30 -6.99 -5.79
CA ASP A 75 -1.82 -5.99 -4.81
C ASP A 75 -1.70 -4.60 -5.42
N PHE A 76 -1.51 -4.55 -6.74
CA PHE A 76 -1.34 -3.31 -7.48
C PHE A 76 -2.34 -3.19 -8.63
N ILE A 77 -2.60 -1.94 -9.00
CA ILE A 77 -3.41 -1.55 -10.13
C ILE A 77 -2.52 -0.77 -11.07
N CYS A 78 -2.53 -1.15 -12.34
CA CYS A 78 -1.85 -0.41 -13.39
C CYS A 78 -2.86 0.32 -14.24
N VAL A 79 -2.52 1.57 -14.57
CA VAL A 79 -3.33 2.37 -15.49
C VAL A 79 -2.45 3.02 -16.53
N GLU A 80 -2.98 3.17 -17.74
CA GLU A 80 -2.34 3.97 -18.78
C GLU A 80 -3.03 5.34 -18.90
N SER A 81 -2.28 6.35 -19.33
CA SER A 81 -2.86 7.63 -19.71
C SER A 81 -3.82 7.44 -20.88
N ALA A 82 -5.05 7.93 -20.75
CA ALA A 82 -6.08 7.73 -21.77
C ALA A 82 -5.75 8.44 -23.10
N ASN A 83 -4.88 9.46 -23.06
CA ASN A 83 -4.44 10.22 -24.22
C ASN A 83 -2.94 10.05 -24.54
N LYS A 84 -2.19 9.28 -23.73
CA LYS A 84 -0.74 9.09 -23.87
C LYS A 84 0.02 10.41 -23.99
N LYS A 85 -0.34 11.38 -23.16
CA LYS A 85 0.30 12.71 -23.15
C LYS A 85 0.71 13.14 -21.76
N HIS A 86 -0.13 12.89 -20.77
CA HIS A 86 0.16 13.29 -19.39
C HIS A 86 -0.50 12.30 -18.43
N GLY A 87 0.09 12.17 -17.25
CA GLY A 87 -0.34 11.36 -16.13
C GLY A 87 0.30 11.89 -14.86
N LEU A 88 0.28 11.06 -13.82
CA LEU A 88 0.97 11.35 -12.57
C LEU A 88 2.49 11.25 -12.74
N CYS A 89 3.21 12.03 -11.95
CA CYS A 89 4.66 12.04 -11.98
C CYS A 89 5.28 12.34 -10.59
N GLU A 90 6.53 12.79 -10.59
CA GLU A 90 7.24 13.18 -9.37
C GLU A 90 6.43 14.21 -8.57
N GLY A 91 6.22 13.92 -7.29
CA GLY A 91 5.39 14.74 -6.40
C GLY A 91 3.90 14.35 -6.35
N ASP A 92 3.44 13.38 -7.15
CA ASP A 92 2.05 12.89 -7.09
C ASP A 92 1.84 11.69 -6.18
N SER A 93 2.87 11.15 -5.53
CA SER A 93 2.77 10.00 -4.62
C SER A 93 1.63 10.19 -3.61
N GLY A 94 0.75 9.19 -3.48
CA GLY A 94 -0.46 9.28 -2.66
C GLY A 94 -1.72 9.74 -3.39
N SER A 95 -1.60 10.17 -4.65
CA SER A 95 -2.73 10.63 -5.46
C SER A 95 -3.78 9.53 -5.70
N PRO A 96 -5.08 9.88 -5.68
CA PRO A 96 -6.14 8.89 -5.77
C PRO A 96 -6.37 8.41 -7.20
N LEU A 97 -6.71 7.13 -7.35
CA LEU A 97 -7.34 6.58 -8.55
C LEU A 97 -8.85 6.42 -8.30
N VAL A 98 -9.66 7.21 -9.01
CA VAL A 98 -11.11 7.25 -8.84
C VAL A 98 -11.82 6.79 -10.12
N CYS A 99 -12.69 5.79 -9.99
CA CYS A 99 -13.57 5.34 -11.06
C CYS A 99 -15.03 5.41 -10.57
N ASP A 100 -15.91 6.11 -11.28
CA ASP A 100 -17.34 6.23 -10.94
C ASP A 100 -17.61 6.61 -9.47
N LYS A 101 -16.81 7.55 -8.92
CA LYS A 101 -16.86 8.01 -7.52
C LYS A 101 -16.35 7.00 -6.47
N TYR A 102 -15.67 5.94 -6.87
CA TYR A 102 -15.01 4.97 -5.98
C TYR A 102 -13.51 5.13 -6.05
N LEU A 103 -12.85 5.20 -4.89
CA LEU A 103 -11.40 5.20 -4.74
C LEU A 103 -10.88 3.76 -4.79
N PHE A 104 -10.21 3.40 -5.87
CA PHE A 104 -9.70 2.04 -6.05
C PHE A 104 -8.20 1.92 -5.78
N GLY A 105 -7.45 2.99 -5.94
CA GLY A 105 -6.00 2.95 -5.80
C GLY A 105 -5.39 4.22 -5.24
N ILE A 106 -4.18 4.07 -4.72
CA ILE A 106 -3.31 5.14 -4.25
C ILE A 106 -2.03 5.08 -5.05
N PHE A 107 -1.66 6.18 -5.72
CA PHE A 107 -0.49 6.22 -6.60
C PHE A 107 0.80 5.99 -5.84
N THR A 108 1.66 5.16 -6.40
CA THR A 108 3.01 4.93 -5.87
C THR A 108 4.07 5.54 -6.75
N SER A 109 4.07 5.18 -8.03
CA SER A 109 5.18 5.48 -8.94
C SER A 109 4.83 5.19 -10.39
N SER A 110 5.63 5.75 -11.29
CA SER A 110 5.65 5.50 -12.71
C SER A 110 7.07 5.73 -13.24
N GLU A 111 7.43 5.13 -14.38
CA GLU A 111 8.74 5.38 -15.01
C GLU A 111 8.76 6.70 -15.78
N ASP A 112 7.59 7.18 -16.23
CA ASP A 112 7.41 8.49 -16.85
C ASP A 112 6.14 9.20 -16.36
N CYS A 113 5.91 10.41 -16.85
CA CYS A 113 4.72 11.19 -16.53
C CYS A 113 3.51 10.83 -17.42
N GLY A 114 3.36 9.57 -17.85
CA GLY A 114 2.22 9.08 -18.64
C GLY A 114 2.27 9.41 -20.15
N GLU A 115 3.42 9.83 -20.65
CA GLU A 115 3.64 10.26 -22.04
C GLU A 115 3.81 9.09 -23.01
N ARG A 116 4.47 8.00 -22.61
CA ARG A 116 4.86 6.91 -23.54
C ARG A 116 3.95 5.69 -23.43
N GLY A 117 2.81 5.82 -22.75
CA GLY A 117 1.94 4.68 -22.44
C GLY A 117 2.54 3.71 -21.43
N VAL A 118 3.57 4.14 -20.71
CA VAL A 118 4.09 3.40 -19.54
C VAL A 118 3.00 3.37 -18.46
N PRO A 119 2.83 2.24 -17.76
CA PRO A 119 1.86 2.12 -16.69
C PRO A 119 2.22 3.03 -15.51
N GLN A 120 1.19 3.69 -14.98
CA GLN A 120 1.22 4.29 -13.65
C GLN A 120 0.74 3.25 -12.63
N ILE A 121 1.46 3.13 -11.52
CA ILE A 121 1.30 2.04 -10.56
C ILE A 121 0.62 2.59 -9.31
N PHE A 122 -0.43 1.88 -8.87
CA PHE A 122 -1.21 2.20 -7.69
C PHE A 122 -1.28 1.00 -6.77
N ILE A 123 -1.27 1.20 -5.46
CA ILE A 123 -1.65 0.16 -4.49
C ILE A 123 -3.15 -0.06 -4.57
N ASN A 124 -3.59 -1.32 -4.51
CA ASN A 124 -5.01 -1.68 -4.53
C ASN A 124 -5.65 -1.47 -3.16
N VAL A 125 -6.47 -0.41 -3.03
CA VAL A 125 -7.17 -0.06 -1.78
C VAL A 125 -8.12 -1.18 -1.34
N VAL A 126 -8.76 -1.88 -2.29
CA VAL A 126 -9.69 -2.98 -1.96
C VAL A 126 -8.96 -4.14 -1.30
N LYS A 127 -7.75 -4.47 -1.78
CA LYS A 127 -6.91 -5.52 -1.20
C LYS A 127 -6.46 -5.13 0.21
N VAL A 128 -5.90 -3.92 0.37
CA VAL A 128 -5.46 -3.40 1.67
C VAL A 128 -6.60 -3.40 2.70
N LEU A 129 -7.77 -2.85 2.36
CA LEU A 129 -8.93 -2.81 3.26
C LEU A 129 -9.50 -4.20 3.62
N ASN A 130 -9.23 -5.22 2.81
CA ASN A 130 -9.65 -6.58 3.11
C ASN A 130 -8.74 -7.24 4.15
N GLU A 131 -7.46 -6.89 4.16
CA GLU A 131 -6.42 -7.47 5.03
C GLU A 131 -6.23 -6.70 6.33
N LEU A 132 -6.53 -5.40 6.36
CA LEU A 132 -6.42 -4.61 7.57
C LEU A 132 -7.38 -5.13 8.66
N PRO A 133 -6.89 -5.30 9.91
CA PRO A 133 -7.73 -5.63 11.05
C PRO A 133 -8.72 -4.50 11.31
N SER A 134 -9.76 -4.79 12.10
CA SER A 134 -10.68 -3.76 12.55
C SER A 134 -9.90 -2.70 13.35
N VAL A 135 -10.31 -1.43 13.27
CA VAL A 135 -9.67 -0.35 14.04
C VAL A 135 -9.76 -0.62 15.54
N ASP A 136 -10.80 -1.34 15.97
CA ASP A 136 -11.02 -1.76 17.35
C ASP A 136 -10.03 -2.85 17.83
N ASP A 137 -9.40 -3.59 16.91
CA ASP A 137 -8.34 -4.58 17.21
C ASP A 137 -6.93 -3.98 17.23
N PHE A 138 -6.76 -2.73 16.80
CA PHE A 138 -5.46 -2.07 16.86
C PHE A 138 -5.19 -1.64 18.31
N GLN A 139 -4.53 -2.51 19.08
CA GLN A 139 -3.94 -2.10 20.35
C GLN A 139 -2.91 -1.01 20.05
N VAL A 140 -3.30 0.25 20.25
CA VAL A 140 -2.37 1.36 20.33
C VAL A 140 -1.46 1.04 21.51
N PHE A 141 -0.28 0.47 21.23
CA PHE A 141 0.82 0.47 22.18
C PHE A 141 1.31 1.92 22.29
N SER A 142 0.52 2.74 22.97
CA SER A 142 0.95 4.04 23.45
C SER A 142 2.02 3.76 24.49
N GLY A 143 3.26 4.01 24.11
CA GLY A 143 4.40 4.04 25.01
C GLY A 143 4.26 5.18 26.01
N SER A 144 3.37 5.03 26.98
CA SER A 144 3.37 5.75 28.26
C SER A 144 2.27 5.19 29.16
N ASN A 145 2.39 3.92 29.54
CA ASN A 145 1.88 3.35 30.80
C ASN A 145 2.28 1.88 30.87
N LEU A 146 3.52 1.62 31.29
CA LEU A 146 3.86 0.31 31.87
C LEU A 146 3.13 0.19 33.23
N ARG A 147 1.80 0.11 33.21
CA ARG A 147 1.06 -0.41 34.35
C ARG A 147 1.29 -1.91 34.29
N ARG A 148 2.34 -2.37 34.98
CA ARG A 148 2.57 -3.79 35.27
C ARG A 148 1.35 -4.30 36.03
N THR A 149 0.29 -4.66 35.33
CA THR A 149 -0.66 -5.63 35.84
C THR A 149 0.09 -6.94 35.77
N PHE A 150 0.83 -7.28 36.85
CA PHE A 150 1.23 -8.64 37.08
C PHE A 150 -0.07 -9.45 37.08
N SER A 151 -0.35 -10.14 35.97
CA SER A 151 -1.47 -11.06 35.91
C SER A 151 -1.32 -12.01 37.10
N PHE A 152 -2.39 -12.26 37.85
CA PHE A 152 -2.37 -13.21 38.97
C PHE A 152 -1.72 -14.54 38.57
N LYS A 153 -1.83 -14.94 37.30
CA LYS A 153 -1.15 -16.13 36.75
C LYS A 153 0.37 -16.08 36.87
N MET A 154 1.01 -14.93 36.68
CA MET A 154 2.47 -14.77 36.79
C MET A 154 2.94 -14.79 38.24
N VAL A 155 2.17 -14.20 39.16
CA VAL A 155 2.46 -14.26 40.60
C VAL A 155 2.29 -15.69 41.13
N VAL A 156 1.23 -16.38 40.71
CA VAL A 156 1.00 -17.79 41.05
C VAL A 156 2.11 -18.68 40.48
N LEU A 157 2.53 -18.48 39.22
CA LEU A 157 3.67 -19.21 38.64
C LEU A 157 4.96 -18.97 39.43
N ALA A 158 5.26 -17.72 39.78
CA ALA A 158 6.45 -17.39 40.57
C ALA A 158 6.41 -18.05 41.96
N ILE A 159 5.28 -17.96 42.67
CA ILE A 159 5.10 -18.62 43.97
C ILE A 159 5.23 -20.14 43.83
N MET A 160 4.59 -20.76 42.82
CA MET A 160 4.70 -22.21 42.59
C MET A 160 6.13 -22.64 42.27
N THR A 161 6.88 -21.86 41.48
CA THR A 161 8.30 -22.15 41.24
C THR A 161 9.14 -22.02 42.52
N ILE A 162 8.94 -20.96 43.31
CA ILE A 162 9.65 -20.76 44.58
C ILE A 162 9.34 -21.90 45.56
N LEU A 163 8.06 -22.30 45.69
CA LEU A 163 7.65 -23.41 46.53
C LEU A 163 8.24 -24.74 46.04
N TYR A 164 8.23 -25.00 44.73
CA TYR A 164 8.86 -26.19 44.14
C TYR A 164 10.36 -26.25 44.44
N PHE A 165 11.08 -25.14 44.27
CA PHE A 165 12.51 -25.08 44.58
C PHE A 165 12.78 -25.22 46.08
N ASN A 166 12.00 -24.56 46.94
CA ASN A 166 12.13 -24.71 48.40
C ASN A 166 11.86 -26.15 48.85
N GLN A 167 10.86 -26.82 48.30
CA GLN A 167 10.58 -28.23 48.58
C GLN A 167 11.76 -29.12 48.19
N LYS A 168 12.35 -28.88 47.00
CA LYS A 168 13.54 -29.61 46.51
C LYS A 168 14.77 -29.36 47.38
N TYR A 169 14.94 -28.15 47.92
CA TYR A 169 16.04 -27.82 48.83
C TYR A 169 15.86 -28.47 50.21
N THR A 170 14.65 -28.52 50.75
CA THR A 170 14.39 -29.20 52.03
C THR A 170 14.51 -30.73 51.95
N SER A 171 14.19 -31.34 50.81
CA SER A 171 14.38 -32.79 50.61
C SER A 171 15.84 -33.22 50.45
N ASN A 172 16.76 -32.27 50.21
CA ASN A 172 18.20 -32.53 50.10
C ASN A 172 18.96 -32.35 51.43
N PHE A 173 18.28 -32.05 52.54
CA PHE A 173 18.88 -31.87 53.87
C PHE A 173 18.46 -32.95 54.90
N TYR A 174 17.67 -33.95 54.47
CA TYR A 174 17.38 -35.14 55.25
C TYR A 174 17.88 -36.39 54.50
N PHE A 175 19.19 -36.55 54.44
CA PHE A 175 19.95 -37.80 54.41
C PHE A 175 21.40 -37.52 54.83
#